data_AF-A0AAE4BQ10-F1
#
_entry.id   AF-A0AAE4BQ10-F1
#
_cell.length_a   1.000
_cell.length_b   1.000
_cell.length_c   1.000
_cell.angle_alpha   90.00
_cell.angle_beta   90.00
_cell.angle_gamma   90.00
#
_symmetry.space_group_name_H-M   'P 1'
#
loop_
_entity.id
_entity.type
_entity.pdbx_description
1 polymer ?
#
loop_
_entity_poly.entity_id
_entity_poly.type
_entity_poly.pdbx_seq_one_letter_code
_entity_poly.pdbx_strand_id
1 'polypeptide(L)'
;MIRTPLILTALILTALGAAGAQTGTTGQRQMTPEMQARLKAMQPVTDLAQTVRLLPDLEKNKATALTKAQAKQLLPILTTLQKASSVQPNDAKKYLTQIEDRILTGKQLAALDTLLLKAEQEREARRTQNQSGQNQSQRVPGMPGALGGLMGGQRPAGASQAGPGQNSQGGQPGQFNPFRQGRSAEQLGAYIKVLQKK
;
A
#
# COMPACT_ATOMS: atom_id res chain seq x y z
N MET A 1 -44.01 66.19 11.10
CA MET A 1 -43.95 65.07 12.07
C MET A 1 -44.61 63.86 11.42
N ILE A 2 -43.82 62.87 10.96
CA ILE A 2 -44.32 61.64 10.32
C ILE A 2 -43.70 60.46 11.07
N ARG A 3 -44.55 59.53 11.50
CA ARG A 3 -44.25 58.37 12.33
C ARG A 3 -43.79 57.18 11.47
N THR A 4 -42.62 56.65 11.77
CA THR A 4 -42.26 55.21 11.61
C THR A 4 -42.84 54.45 12.83
N PRO A 5 -43.20 53.15 12.78
CA PRO A 5 -42.33 52.05 12.28
C PRO A 5 -43.05 50.84 11.63
N LEU A 6 -42.31 49.98 10.92
CA LEU A 6 -42.69 48.56 10.79
C LEU A 6 -41.41 47.70 10.74
N ILE A 7 -41.24 46.90 11.80
CA ILE A 7 -40.05 46.13 12.12
C ILE A 7 -40.11 44.77 11.42
N LEU A 8 -39.00 44.40 10.78
CA LEU A 8 -38.76 43.12 10.12
C LEU A 8 -38.71 41.94 11.12
N THR A 9 -39.61 41.00 10.91
CA THR A 9 -39.39 39.56 10.65
C THR A 9 -38.31 38.78 11.43
N ALA A 10 -38.84 38.00 12.39
CA ALA A 10 -38.58 36.59 12.70
C ALA A 10 -37.18 36.08 13.10
N LEU A 11 -37.06 35.90 14.42
CA LEU A 11 -36.17 35.00 15.15
C LEU A 11 -36.61 33.53 14.97
N ILE A 12 -35.75 32.64 14.47
CA ILE A 12 -35.84 31.18 14.74
C ILE A 12 -34.42 30.62 14.95
N LEU A 13 -34.03 30.50 16.21
CA LEU A 13 -32.98 29.57 16.67
C LEU A 13 -33.70 28.29 17.12
N THR A 14 -33.55 27.20 16.39
CA THR A 14 -33.84 25.86 16.92
C THR A 14 -32.58 25.01 16.83
N ALA A 15 -32.11 24.63 18.00
CA ALA A 15 -30.92 23.85 18.23
C ALA A 15 -31.29 22.38 18.53
N LEU A 16 -30.40 21.49 18.09
CA LEU A 16 -30.08 20.15 18.63
C LEU A 16 -31.14 19.03 18.61
N GLY A 17 -30.73 17.87 18.10
CA GLY A 17 -31.27 16.58 18.53
C GLY A 17 -31.13 15.46 17.49
N ALA A 18 -30.23 14.51 17.75
CA ALA A 18 -29.91 13.38 16.89
C ALA A 18 -30.97 12.26 16.89
N ALA A 19 -31.21 11.66 15.72
CA ALA A 19 -31.62 10.26 15.49
C ALA A 19 -31.45 10.04 13.97
N GLY A 20 -30.63 9.12 13.46
CA GLY A 20 -30.62 7.69 13.74
C GLY A 20 -31.24 6.97 12.54
N ALA A 21 -30.48 6.09 11.90
CA ALA A 21 -30.86 5.16 10.81
C ALA A 21 -31.01 5.73 9.39
N GLN A 22 -29.87 5.84 8.68
CA GLN A 22 -29.87 5.58 7.23
C GLN A 22 -29.44 4.14 6.98
N THR A 23 -30.39 3.44 6.38
CA THR A 23 -30.43 2.07 5.92
C THR A 23 -29.18 1.62 5.17
N GLY A 24 -28.74 0.41 5.50
CA GLY A 24 -27.50 -0.20 5.07
C GLY A 24 -27.40 -0.49 3.58
N THR A 25 -26.27 -0.08 3.02
CA THR A 25 -25.62 -0.76 1.89
C THR A 25 -24.54 -1.69 2.44
N THR A 26 -24.62 -2.94 2.04
CA THR A 26 -23.70 -4.03 2.40
C THR A 26 -22.24 -3.69 2.07
N GLY A 27 -21.38 -3.60 3.10
CA GLY A 27 -19.98 -4.03 3.00
C GLY A 27 -18.87 -2.97 2.96
N GLN A 28 -19.15 -1.67 3.02
CA GLN A 28 -18.08 -0.69 3.20
C GLN A 28 -17.71 -0.57 4.68
N ARG A 29 -16.65 -1.27 5.12
CA ARG A 29 -15.99 -0.96 6.39
C ARG A 29 -15.52 0.49 6.33
N GLN A 30 -16.26 1.40 6.95
CA GLN A 30 -15.81 2.77 7.12
C GLN A 30 -14.51 2.74 7.94
N MET A 31 -13.45 3.29 7.38
CA MET A 31 -12.15 3.37 8.04
C MET A 31 -12.29 4.29 9.26
N THR A 32 -12.12 3.75 10.46
CA THR A 32 -12.17 4.57 11.68
C THR A 32 -10.96 5.51 11.73
N PRO A 33 -11.05 6.67 12.42
CA PRO A 33 -9.92 7.58 12.58
C PRO A 33 -8.67 6.91 13.15
N GLU A 34 -8.82 5.97 14.09
CA GLU A 34 -7.73 5.22 14.70
C GLU A 34 -7.06 4.28 13.70
N MET A 35 -7.85 3.62 12.84
CA MET A 35 -7.30 2.82 11.75
C MET A 35 -6.53 3.67 10.75
N GLN A 36 -7.03 4.86 10.41
CA GLN A 36 -6.34 5.78 9.51
C GLN A 36 -5.03 6.29 10.12
N ALA A 37 -5.03 6.66 11.40
CA ALA A 37 -3.83 7.06 12.12
C ALA A 37 -2.80 5.93 12.16
N ARG A 38 -3.24 4.69 12.36
CA ARG A 38 -2.37 3.51 12.32
C ARG A 38 -1.76 3.26 10.94
N LEU A 39 -2.51 3.43 9.86
CA LEU A 39 -1.98 3.33 8.50
C LEU A 39 -0.93 4.41 8.22
N LYS A 40 -1.18 5.65 8.68
CA LYS A 40 -0.23 6.75 8.58
C LYS A 40 1.04 6.47 9.38
N ALA A 41 0.91 5.92 10.59
CA ALA A 41 2.06 5.54 11.41
C ALA A 41 2.93 4.46 10.75
N MET A 42 2.34 3.58 9.93
CA MET A 42 3.04 2.53 9.19
C MET A 42 3.64 2.98 7.85
N GLN A 43 3.49 4.25 7.45
CA GLN A 43 4.08 4.77 6.21
C GLN A 43 5.60 4.52 6.13
N PRO A 44 6.41 4.81 7.17
CA PRO A 44 7.86 4.59 7.09
C PRO A 44 8.25 3.13 6.86
N VAL A 45 7.46 2.18 7.35
CA VAL A 45 7.69 0.74 7.11
C VAL A 45 7.42 0.40 5.64
N THR A 46 6.39 1.02 5.07
CA THR A 46 6.03 0.86 3.65
C THR A 46 7.10 1.49 2.76
N ASP A 47 7.54 2.71 3.09
CA ASP A 47 8.59 3.43 2.37
C ASP A 47 9.90 2.66 2.41
N LEU A 48 10.31 2.16 3.58
CA LEU A 48 11.49 1.30 3.71
C LEU A 48 11.37 0.04 2.85
N ALA A 49 10.21 -0.61 2.83
CA ALA A 49 9.98 -1.78 1.99
C ALA A 49 10.11 -1.46 0.49
N GLN A 50 9.63 -0.30 0.05
CA GLN A 50 9.77 0.14 -1.34
C GLN A 50 11.22 0.47 -1.68
N THR A 51 11.91 1.25 -0.85
CA THR A 51 13.33 1.59 -1.01
C THR A 51 14.17 0.32 -1.12
N VAL A 52 14.07 -0.59 -0.14
CA VAL A 52 14.83 -1.85 -0.14
C VAL A 52 14.53 -2.73 -1.36
N ARG A 53 13.29 -2.75 -1.84
CA ARG A 53 12.92 -3.51 -3.05
C ARG A 53 13.59 -2.98 -4.31
N LEU A 54 13.85 -1.66 -4.38
CA LEU A 54 14.40 -0.99 -5.56
C LEU A 54 15.93 -0.82 -5.52
N LEU A 55 16.58 -0.99 -4.36
CA LEU A 55 18.05 -0.97 -4.25
C LEU A 55 18.76 -1.91 -5.27
N PRO A 56 18.27 -3.14 -5.56
CA PRO A 56 18.90 -3.98 -6.59
C PRO A 56 18.87 -3.37 -7.99
N ASP A 57 17.91 -2.51 -8.30
CA ASP A 57 17.81 -1.88 -9.63
C ASP A 57 18.89 -0.83 -9.85
N LEU A 58 19.46 -0.25 -8.78
CA LEU A 58 20.62 0.65 -8.88
C LEU A 58 21.85 -0.07 -9.44
N GLU A 59 21.97 -1.38 -9.22
CA GLU A 59 23.08 -2.22 -9.70
C GLU A 59 23.04 -2.44 -11.22
N LYS A 60 21.88 -2.23 -11.87
CA LYS A 60 21.73 -2.39 -13.33
C LYS A 60 22.52 -1.35 -14.12
N ASN A 61 22.91 -0.24 -13.48
CA ASN A 61 23.74 0.79 -14.09
C ASN A 61 25.02 0.99 -13.27
N LYS A 62 26.19 0.82 -13.92
CA LYS A 62 27.51 0.98 -13.26
C LYS A 62 27.70 2.33 -12.59
N ALA A 63 27.05 3.38 -13.10
CA ALA A 63 27.15 4.74 -12.56
C ALA A 63 26.33 4.96 -11.27
N THR A 64 25.44 4.03 -10.92
CA THR A 64 24.57 4.08 -9.73
C THR A 64 24.73 2.84 -8.84
N ALA A 65 25.46 1.82 -9.29
CA ALA A 65 25.75 0.62 -8.51
C ALA A 65 26.41 0.97 -7.16
N LEU A 66 26.09 0.20 -6.10
CA LEU A 66 26.70 0.42 -4.81
C LEU A 66 28.18 0.02 -4.84
N THR A 67 29.01 0.85 -4.24
CA THR A 67 30.41 0.53 -3.99
C THR A 67 30.54 -0.56 -2.92
N LYS A 68 31.72 -1.18 -2.83
CA LYS A 68 32.04 -2.15 -1.77
C LYS A 68 31.89 -1.56 -0.37
N ALA A 69 32.26 -0.29 -0.18
CA ALA A 69 32.14 0.39 1.10
C ALA A 69 30.67 0.58 1.50
N GLN A 70 29.83 1.03 0.56
CA GLN A 70 28.38 1.18 0.78
C GLN A 70 27.72 -0.18 1.06
N ALA A 71 28.09 -1.23 0.33
CA ALA A 71 27.58 -2.57 0.55
C ALA A 71 27.88 -3.09 1.98
N LYS A 72 29.09 -2.84 2.50
CA LYS A 72 29.46 -3.20 3.88
C LYS A 72 28.61 -2.48 4.93
N GLN A 73 28.23 -1.22 4.69
CA GLN A 73 27.36 -0.47 5.58
C GLN A 73 25.88 -0.88 5.47
N LEU A 74 25.44 -1.28 4.27
CA LEU A 74 24.06 -1.66 4.00
C LEU A 74 23.72 -3.08 4.48
N LEU A 75 24.66 -4.03 4.35
CA LEU A 75 24.48 -5.43 4.76
C LEU A 75 23.96 -5.62 6.20
N PRO A 76 24.50 -4.97 7.25
CA PRO A 76 23.98 -5.13 8.60
C PRO A 76 22.52 -4.66 8.74
N ILE A 77 22.12 -3.61 8.01
CA ILE A 77 20.73 -3.13 7.99
C ILE A 77 19.83 -4.19 7.36
N LEU A 78 20.16 -4.65 6.15
CA LEU A 78 19.35 -5.63 5.41
C LEU A 78 19.23 -6.98 6.14
N THR A 79 20.32 -7.45 6.74
CA THR A 79 20.31 -8.69 7.53
C THR A 79 19.50 -8.55 8.82
N THR A 80 19.51 -7.38 9.45
CA THR A 80 18.65 -7.08 10.61
C THR A 80 17.18 -7.12 10.18
N LEU A 81 16.82 -6.47 9.08
CA LEU A 81 15.46 -6.47 8.53
C LEU A 81 14.97 -7.88 8.18
N GLN A 82 15.85 -8.73 7.62
CA GLN A 82 15.52 -10.11 7.28
C GLN A 82 15.22 -10.96 8.52
N LYS A 83 15.95 -10.74 9.63
CA LYS A 83 15.84 -11.54 10.86
C LYS A 83 14.77 -11.03 11.83
N ALA A 84 14.38 -9.76 11.73
CA ALA A 84 13.45 -9.15 12.66
C ALA A 84 12.09 -9.86 12.67
N SER A 85 11.50 -10.02 13.85
CA SER A 85 10.11 -10.51 13.99
C SER A 85 9.09 -9.44 13.56
N SER A 86 9.43 -8.16 13.75
CA SER A 86 8.62 -7.00 13.42
C SER A 86 9.50 -5.83 12.98
N VAL A 87 9.00 -4.96 12.11
CA VAL A 87 9.63 -3.67 11.78
C VAL A 87 8.75 -2.56 12.31
N GLN A 88 9.25 -1.83 13.32
CA GLN A 88 8.53 -0.74 13.96
C GLN A 88 8.71 0.57 13.17
N PRO A 89 7.74 1.50 13.20
CA PRO A 89 7.84 2.77 12.47
C PRO A 89 9.09 3.59 12.79
N ASN A 90 9.49 3.64 14.06
CA ASN A 90 10.66 4.41 14.48
C ASN A 90 11.97 3.80 13.97
N ASP A 91 12.06 2.48 13.97
CA ASP A 91 13.25 1.80 13.43
C ASP A 91 13.28 1.89 11.91
N ALA A 92 12.13 1.83 11.25
CA ALA A 92 12.03 2.05 9.81
C ALA A 92 12.53 3.45 9.41
N LYS A 93 12.12 4.50 10.14
CA LYS A 93 12.66 5.87 9.94
C LYS A 93 14.18 5.91 10.11
N LYS A 94 14.72 5.29 11.17
CA LYS A 94 16.17 5.24 11.40
C LYS A 94 16.90 4.55 10.26
N TYR A 95 16.37 3.43 9.76
CA TYR A 95 16.97 2.70 8.65
C TYR A 95 16.89 3.48 7.34
N LEU A 96 15.77 4.16 7.06
CA LEU A 96 15.64 5.07 5.91
C LEU A 96 16.69 6.18 5.96
N THR A 97 16.79 6.91 7.07
CA THR A 97 17.83 7.95 7.27
C THR A 97 19.24 7.39 7.08
N GLN A 98 19.54 6.20 7.60
CA GLN A 98 20.86 5.59 7.40
C GLN A 98 21.11 5.22 5.94
N ILE A 99 20.11 4.68 5.24
CA ILE A 99 20.24 4.30 3.84
C ILE A 99 20.38 5.56 2.98
N GLU A 100 19.45 6.51 3.11
CA GLU A 100 19.33 7.65 2.21
C GLU A 100 20.39 8.73 2.49
N ASP A 101 20.61 9.09 3.75
CA ASP A 101 21.49 10.23 4.08
C ASP A 101 22.95 9.82 4.25
N ARG A 102 23.24 8.55 4.58
CA ARG A 102 24.59 8.11 4.97
C ARG A 102 25.21 7.08 4.05
N ILE A 103 24.41 6.25 3.39
CA ILE A 103 24.92 5.17 2.53
C ILE A 103 24.82 5.59 1.07
N LEU A 104 23.66 6.04 0.61
CA LEU A 104 23.46 6.43 -0.78
C LEU A 104 24.06 7.81 -1.06
N THR A 105 24.59 7.96 -2.27
CA THR A 105 25.01 9.26 -2.80
C THR A 105 23.83 10.00 -3.41
N GLY A 106 23.93 11.32 -3.57
CA GLY A 106 22.88 12.12 -4.22
C GLY A 106 22.50 11.61 -5.63
N LYS A 107 23.47 11.08 -6.39
CA LYS A 107 23.22 10.46 -7.70
C LYS A 107 22.41 9.16 -7.60
N GLN A 108 22.68 8.35 -6.58
CA GLN A 108 21.96 7.11 -6.34
C GLN A 108 20.55 7.38 -5.82
N LEU A 109 20.38 8.40 -4.97
CA LEU A 109 19.08 8.88 -4.52
C LEU A 109 18.21 9.34 -5.70
N ALA A 110 18.73 10.22 -6.56
CA ALA A 110 17.99 10.67 -7.74
C ALA A 110 17.60 9.51 -8.69
N ALA A 111 18.46 8.50 -8.81
CA ALA A 111 18.14 7.29 -9.56
C ALA A 111 17.05 6.44 -8.88
N LEU A 112 17.07 6.34 -7.55
CA LEU A 112 16.05 5.65 -6.75
C LEU A 112 14.70 6.36 -6.87
N ASP A 113 14.66 7.69 -6.80
CA ASP A 113 13.44 8.50 -6.97
C ASP A 113 12.80 8.26 -8.34
N THR A 114 13.63 8.18 -9.39
CA THR A 114 13.17 7.85 -10.74
C THR A 114 12.55 6.46 -10.80
N LEU A 115 13.15 5.48 -10.11
CA LEU A 115 12.63 4.11 -10.03
C LEU A 115 11.30 4.06 -9.26
N LEU A 116 11.17 4.81 -8.17
CA LEU A 116 9.93 4.93 -7.39
C LEU A 116 8.81 5.51 -8.24
N LEU A 117 9.06 6.61 -8.95
CA LEU A 117 8.08 7.24 -9.83
C LEU A 117 7.61 6.27 -10.92
N LYS A 118 8.54 5.55 -11.55
CA LYS A 118 8.22 4.53 -12.56
C LYS A 118 7.37 3.40 -11.98
N ALA A 119 7.70 2.93 -10.78
CA ALA A 119 6.97 1.87 -10.11
C ALA A 119 5.54 2.30 -9.73
N GLU A 120 5.33 3.57 -9.37
CA GLU A 120 3.99 4.12 -9.11
C GLU A 120 3.18 4.24 -10.41
N GLN A 121 3.75 4.78 -11.47
CA GLN A 121 3.11 4.87 -12.79
C GLN A 121 2.67 3.49 -13.30
N GLU A 122 3.52 2.48 -13.18
CA GLU A 122 3.17 1.11 -13.58
C GLU A 122 2.01 0.55 -12.73
N ARG A 123 1.97 0.87 -11.44
CA ARG A 123 0.88 0.46 -10.55
C ARG A 123 -0.43 1.14 -10.93
N GLU A 124 -0.40 2.43 -11.22
CA GLU A 124 -1.56 3.19 -11.68
C GLU A 124 -2.09 2.66 -13.01
N ALA A 125 -1.20 2.41 -13.97
CA ALA A 125 -1.57 1.82 -15.27
C ALA A 125 -2.22 0.43 -15.12
N ARG A 126 -1.71 -0.41 -14.20
CA ARG A 126 -2.32 -1.73 -13.90
C ARG A 126 -3.69 -1.58 -13.24
N ARG A 127 -3.91 -0.56 -12.39
CA ARG A 127 -5.22 -0.31 -11.78
C ARG A 127 -6.25 0.12 -12.83
N THR A 128 -5.88 1.04 -13.72
CA THR A 128 -6.79 1.50 -14.79
C THR A 128 -7.10 0.39 -15.79
N GLN A 129 -6.13 -0.47 -16.11
CA GLN A 129 -6.33 -1.64 -16.98
C GLN A 129 -7.26 -2.71 -16.35
N ASN A 130 -7.14 -2.94 -15.05
CA ASN A 130 -8.03 -3.90 -14.36
C ASN A 130 -9.45 -3.35 -14.15
N GLN A 131 -9.60 -2.03 -14.05
CA GLN A 131 -10.90 -1.38 -13.94
C GLN A 131 -11.66 -1.37 -15.28
N SER A 132 -10.95 -1.32 -16.42
CA SER A 132 -11.57 -1.43 -17.75
C SER A 132 -11.94 -2.87 -18.15
N GLY A 133 -11.35 -3.90 -17.52
CA GLY A 133 -11.70 -5.32 -17.73
C GLY A 133 -12.91 -5.84 -16.93
N GLN A 134 -13.38 -5.10 -15.92
CA GLN A 134 -14.51 -5.49 -15.06
C GLN A 134 -15.82 -4.77 -15.41
N ASN A 135 -15.95 -4.29 -16.65
CA ASN A 135 -17.16 -3.59 -17.12
C ASN A 135 -17.99 -4.40 -18.14
N GLN A 136 -17.74 -5.70 -18.28
CA GLN A 136 -18.50 -6.60 -19.18
C GLN A 136 -19.41 -7.60 -18.45
N SER A 137 -19.71 -7.36 -17.17
CA SER A 137 -20.83 -7.98 -16.47
C SER A 137 -21.79 -6.90 -16.02
N GLN A 138 -22.49 -6.35 -17.01
CA GLN A 138 -23.61 -5.43 -16.86
C GLN A 138 -24.71 -6.13 -16.06
N ARG A 139 -24.61 -6.14 -14.73
CA ARG A 139 -25.76 -6.43 -13.87
C ARG A 139 -26.65 -5.21 -13.93
N VAL A 140 -27.64 -5.26 -14.83
CA VAL A 140 -28.79 -4.36 -14.80
C VAL A 140 -29.43 -4.48 -13.41
N PRO A 141 -29.48 -3.41 -12.60
CA PRO A 141 -30.18 -3.45 -11.32
C PRO A 141 -31.67 -3.71 -11.57
N GLY A 142 -32.20 -4.82 -11.03
CA GLY A 142 -33.64 -5.10 -11.02
C GLY A 142 -34.12 -6.37 -11.74
N MET A 143 -33.24 -7.19 -12.32
CA MET A 143 -33.67 -8.48 -12.91
C MET A 143 -33.23 -9.68 -12.03
N PRO A 144 -34.19 -10.43 -11.44
CA PRO A 144 -33.93 -11.74 -10.86
C PRO A 144 -33.43 -12.69 -11.94
N GLY A 145 -32.38 -13.46 -11.64
CA GLY A 145 -31.74 -14.34 -12.59
C GLY A 145 -32.70 -15.32 -13.26
N ALA A 146 -32.77 -15.27 -14.59
CA ALA A 146 -33.19 -16.36 -15.45
C ALA A 146 -32.65 -16.09 -16.87
N LEU A 147 -32.17 -17.14 -17.54
CA LEU A 147 -31.68 -17.19 -18.94
C LEU A 147 -30.20 -16.86 -19.21
N GLY A 148 -29.29 -17.56 -18.53
CA GLY A 148 -27.90 -17.70 -18.98
C GLY A 148 -27.24 -19.04 -18.67
N GLY A 149 -27.98 -20.01 -18.14
CA GLY A 149 -27.48 -21.35 -17.81
C GLY A 149 -28.17 -22.41 -18.65
N LEU A 150 -27.67 -22.67 -19.87
CA LEU A 150 -28.11 -23.80 -20.68
C LEU A 150 -27.08 -24.24 -21.73
N MET A 151 -25.79 -24.26 -21.35
CA MET A 151 -24.82 -25.11 -22.03
C MET A 151 -23.91 -25.77 -20.98
N GLY A 152 -24.31 -26.99 -20.61
CA GLY A 152 -23.60 -27.83 -19.65
C GLY A 152 -22.22 -28.21 -20.17
N GLY A 153 -21.20 -27.75 -19.45
CA GLY A 153 -19.86 -28.30 -19.47
C GLY A 153 -19.52 -28.76 -18.06
N GLN A 154 -19.72 -30.04 -17.81
CA GLN A 154 -19.31 -30.75 -16.60
C GLN A 154 -17.80 -30.52 -16.39
N ARG A 155 -17.42 -29.77 -15.35
CA ARG A 155 -16.03 -29.73 -14.88
C ARG A 155 -15.99 -30.18 -13.41
N PRO A 156 -15.20 -31.21 -13.08
CA PRO A 156 -15.16 -31.79 -11.74
C PRO A 156 -14.61 -30.79 -10.72
N ALA A 157 -15.09 -30.89 -9.49
CA ALA A 157 -14.47 -30.28 -8.33
C ALA A 157 -13.02 -30.77 -8.22
N GLY A 158 -12.06 -29.87 -8.46
CA GLY A 158 -10.64 -30.17 -8.42
C GLY A 158 -9.81 -28.90 -8.44
N ALA A 159 -9.25 -28.55 -7.29
CA ALA A 159 -8.01 -27.80 -7.11
C ALA A 159 -7.72 -26.66 -8.11
N SER A 160 -8.37 -25.50 -7.94
CA SER A 160 -7.93 -24.25 -8.57
C SER A 160 -7.10 -23.44 -7.57
N GLN A 161 -5.82 -23.77 -7.57
CA GLN A 161 -4.66 -22.99 -7.20
C GLN A 161 -4.93 -21.48 -7.15
N ALA A 162 -5.12 -20.97 -5.93
CA ALA A 162 -5.00 -19.54 -5.64
C ALA A 162 -3.55 -19.14 -5.95
N GLY A 163 -3.34 -18.44 -7.07
CA GLY A 163 -2.13 -17.64 -7.25
C GLY A 163 -1.94 -16.69 -6.05
N PRO A 164 -0.72 -16.21 -5.76
CA PRO A 164 -0.42 -15.46 -4.55
C PRO A 164 -1.06 -14.07 -4.61
N GLY A 165 -2.36 -14.05 -4.35
CA GLY A 165 -3.20 -12.89 -4.16
C GLY A 165 -2.81 -12.27 -2.84
N GLN A 166 -2.31 -11.05 -2.98
CA GLN A 166 -1.93 -10.08 -1.97
C GLN A 166 -3.04 -9.89 -0.93
N ASN A 167 -3.15 -10.81 0.02
CA ASN A 167 -4.10 -10.74 1.12
C ASN A 167 -3.39 -11.14 2.44
N SER A 168 -2.23 -10.55 2.69
CA SER A 168 -1.57 -10.58 4.00
C SER A 168 -2.19 -9.55 4.95
N GLN A 169 -3.52 -9.55 5.07
CA GLN A 169 -4.25 -8.67 6.00
C GLN A 169 -4.75 -9.53 7.17
N GLY A 170 -3.80 -10.15 7.88
CA GLY A 170 -4.07 -11.04 9.00
C GLY A 170 -2.87 -11.30 9.91
N GLY A 171 -1.78 -10.52 9.79
CA GLY A 171 -0.68 -10.59 10.75
C GLY A 171 -1.12 -10.04 12.11
N GLN A 172 -0.80 -10.76 13.20
CA GLN A 172 -1.07 -10.29 14.55
C GLN A 172 -0.64 -8.83 14.73
N PRO A 173 -1.48 -7.96 15.32
CA PRO A 173 -1.12 -6.58 15.58
C PRO A 173 0.14 -6.54 16.45
N GLY A 174 1.25 -6.07 15.88
CA GLY A 174 2.56 -5.96 16.56
C GLY A 174 3.70 -6.76 15.94
N GLN A 175 3.42 -7.74 15.05
CA GLN A 175 4.46 -8.58 14.42
C GLN A 175 4.52 -8.44 12.89
N PHE A 176 4.30 -7.23 12.38
CA PHE A 176 4.39 -6.99 10.94
C PHE A 176 5.85 -6.78 10.51
N ASN A 177 6.37 -7.67 9.66
CA ASN A 177 7.64 -7.48 8.96
C ASN A 177 7.45 -7.82 7.47
N PRO A 178 7.55 -6.85 6.54
CA PRO A 178 7.42 -7.11 5.11
C PRO A 178 8.58 -7.96 4.54
N PHE A 179 9.68 -8.13 5.28
CA PHE A 179 10.89 -8.81 4.82
C PHE A 179 11.03 -10.25 5.32
N ARG A 180 10.09 -10.73 6.15
CA ARG A 180 10.19 -12.05 6.79
C ARG A 180 9.67 -13.19 5.91
N GLN A 181 8.67 -12.93 5.07
CA GLN A 181 7.99 -13.97 4.28
C GLN A 181 7.59 -13.48 2.88
N GLY A 182 7.35 -14.43 1.98
CA GLY A 182 6.89 -14.17 0.62
C GLY A 182 7.96 -13.58 -0.29
N ARG A 183 7.52 -13.01 -1.42
CA ARG A 183 8.40 -12.51 -2.49
C ARG A 183 9.41 -11.48 -2.02
N SER A 184 9.03 -10.58 -1.11
CA SER A 184 9.92 -9.55 -0.57
C SER A 184 11.07 -10.13 0.26
N ALA A 185 10.83 -11.22 1.00
CA ALA A 185 11.88 -11.92 1.74
C ALA A 185 12.88 -12.61 0.81
N GLU A 186 12.38 -13.25 -0.25
CA GLU A 186 13.21 -13.89 -1.29
C GLU A 186 14.08 -12.85 -2.03
N GLN A 187 13.48 -11.73 -2.43
CA GLN A 187 14.16 -10.62 -3.08
C GLN A 187 15.25 -10.02 -2.17
N LEU A 188 14.93 -9.78 -0.90
CA LEU A 188 15.90 -9.31 0.08
C LEU A 188 17.06 -10.31 0.25
N GLY A 189 16.75 -11.60 0.39
CA GLY A 189 17.76 -12.64 0.53
C GLY A 189 18.67 -12.76 -0.69
N ALA A 190 18.11 -12.65 -1.90
CA ALA A 190 18.87 -12.64 -3.14
C ALA A 190 19.80 -11.42 -3.21
N TYR A 191 19.29 -10.24 -2.84
CA TYR A 191 20.10 -9.02 -2.87
C TYR A 191 21.21 -9.03 -1.83
N ILE A 192 20.95 -9.52 -0.61
CA ILE A 192 21.99 -9.73 0.42
C ILE A 192 23.14 -10.58 -0.15
N LYS A 193 22.83 -11.68 -0.86
CA LYS A 193 23.85 -12.53 -1.49
C LYS A 193 24.66 -11.80 -2.57
N VAL A 194 24.05 -10.88 -3.32
CA VAL A 194 24.76 -10.05 -4.30
C VAL A 194 25.73 -9.10 -3.59
N LEU A 195 25.28 -8.43 -2.54
CA LEU A 195 26.11 -7.51 -1.76
C LEU A 195 27.25 -8.20 -1.03
N GLN A 196 27.04 -9.43 -0.54
CA GLN A 196 28.09 -10.24 0.10
C GLN A 196 29.25 -10.58 -0.86
N LYS A 197 29.03 -10.56 -2.17
CA LYS A 197 30.05 -10.87 -3.19
C LYS A 197 30.87 -9.65 -3.62
N LYS A 198 30.53 -8.43 -3.18
CA LYS A 198 31.27 -7.20 -3.50
C LYS A 198 32.52 -7.05 -2.62
#